data_AF-A0A2E6CMN3-F1
#
_entry.id   AF-A0A2E6CMN3-F1
#
_cell.length_a   1.000
_cell.length_b   1.000
_cell.length_c   1.000
_cell.angle_alpha   90.00
_cell.angle_beta   90.00
_cell.angle_gamma   90.00
#
_symmetry.space_group_name_H-M   'P 1'
#
loop_
_entity.id
_entity.type
_entity.pdbx_description
1 polymer ?
#
loop_
_entity_poly.entity_id
_entity_poly.type
_entity_poly.pdbx_seq_one_letter_code
_entity_poly.pdbx_strand_id
1 'polypeptide(L)' 'MEAHGIPTALVITEPFAPIVAGFAPTVGMEEYTGSIKVPHRVAQMDDDDLRKLADSIIDEAIACLIA' A
#
# COMPACT_ATOMS: atom_id res chain seq x y z
N MET A 1 -2.40 -14.18 -1.22
CA MET A 1 -1.63 -13.85 -2.44
C MET A 1 -0.15 -14.02 -2.13
N GLU A 2 0.41 -13.21 -1.24
CA GLU A 2 1.82 -13.29 -0.81
C GLU A 2 2.23 -14.68 -0.29
N ALA A 3 1.43 -15.31 0.58
CA ALA A 3 1.68 -16.68 1.08
C ALA A 3 1.68 -17.77 -0.02
N HIS A 4 1.23 -17.45 -1.23
CA HIS A 4 1.28 -18.33 -2.40
C HIS A 4 2.41 -17.95 -3.38
N GLY A 5 3.35 -17.10 -2.96
CA GLY A 5 4.47 -16.65 -3.80
C GLY A 5 4.07 -15.64 -4.88
N ILE A 6 2.89 -15.02 -4.78
CA ILE A 6 2.44 -14.00 -5.71
C ILE A 6 2.92 -12.64 -5.17
N PRO A 7 3.70 -11.85 -5.94
CA PRO A 7 4.09 -10.51 -5.53
C PRO A 7 2.86 -9.64 -5.25
N THR A 8 2.90 -8.89 -4.16
CA THR A 8 1.79 -8.03 -3.74
C THR A 8 2.27 -6.70 -3.18
N ALA A 9 1.47 -5.66 -3.40
CA ALA A 9 1.63 -4.37 -2.76
C ALA A 9 0.35 -4.01 -1.99
N LEU A 10 0.51 -3.46 -0.79
CA LEU A 10 -0.57 -2.97 0.06
C LEU A 10 -0.73 -1.46 -0.13
N VAL A 11 -1.84 -1.03 -0.71
CA VAL A 11 -2.21 0.39 -0.73
C VAL A 11 -3.06 0.69 0.51
N ILE A 12 -2.63 1.65 1.33
CA ILE A 12 -3.28 1.96 2.61
C ILE A 12 -3.39 3.47 2.83
N THR A 13 -4.49 3.95 3.40
CA THR A 13 -4.59 5.38 3.74
C THR A 13 -3.74 5.72 4.97
N GLU A 14 -3.15 6.92 4.99
CA GLU A 14 -2.24 7.40 6.04
C GLU A 14 -2.64 7.06 7.49
N PRO A 15 -3.91 7.20 7.93
CA PRO A 15 -4.29 6.95 9.32
C PRO A 15 -4.14 5.48 9.75
N PHE A 16 -4.12 4.55 8.80
CA PHE A 16 -3.99 3.12 9.09
C PHE A 16 -2.56 2.60 8.94
N ALA A 17 -1.60 3.43 8.52
CA ALA A 17 -0.19 3.03 8.46
C ALA A 17 0.35 2.42 9.77
N PRO A 18 -0.04 2.89 10.99
CA PRO A 18 0.41 2.26 12.24
C PRO A 18 -0.04 0.81 12.42
N ILE A 19 -1.14 0.38 11.76
CA ILE A 19 -1.61 -1.01 11.83
C ILE A 19 -0.60 -1.94 11.17
N VAL A 20 -0.03 -1.53 10.03
CA VAL A 20 0.97 -2.30 9.31
C VAL A 20 2.22 -2.48 10.16
N ALA A 21 2.71 -1.38 10.76
CA ALA A 21 3.87 -1.41 11.65
C ALA A 21 3.65 -2.29 12.89
N GLY A 22 2.43 -2.29 13.45
CA GLY A 22 2.09 -3.13 14.60
C GLY A 22 1.90 -4.61 14.25
N PHE A 23 1.48 -4.93 13.02
CA PHE A 23 1.14 -6.29 12.62
C PHE A 23 2.31 -7.05 11.99
N ALA A 24 3.21 -6.37 11.26
CA ALA A 24 4.36 -7.00 10.60
C ALA A 24 5.18 -7.94 11.53
N PRO A 25 5.50 -7.55 12.79
CA PRO A 25 6.24 -8.43 13.70
C PRO A 25 5.51 -9.72 14.05
N THR A 26 4.17 -9.69 14.05
CA THR A 26 3.34 -10.86 14.41
C THR A 26 3.39 -11.96 13.36
N VAL A 27 3.79 -11.63 12.13
CA VAL A 27 3.95 -12.56 11.01
C VAL A 27 5.42 -12.84 10.70
N GLY A 28 6.33 -12.49 11.60
CA GLY A 28 7.76 -12.74 11.47
C GLY A 28 8.50 -11.75 10.56
N MET A 29 7.89 -10.61 10.25
CA MET A 29 8.53 -9.52 9.49
C MET A 29 8.92 -8.39 10.44
N GLU A 30 10.17 -7.95 10.42
CA GLU A 30 10.61 -6.79 11.22
C GLU A 30 9.90 -5.50 10.77
N GLU A 31 9.77 -5.34 9.45
CA GLU A 31 9.01 -4.28 8.81
C GLU A 31 8.31 -4.84 7.56
N TYR A 32 7.11 -4.33 7.27
CA TYR A 32 6.43 -4.63 6.00
C TYR A 32 6.85 -3.61 4.94
N THR A 33 7.62 -4.07 3.95
CA THR A 33 8.24 -3.21 2.93
C THR A 33 7.35 -2.97 1.71
N GLY A 34 6.29 -3.77 1.54
CA GLY A 34 5.39 -3.72 0.39
C GLY A 34 4.19 -2.78 0.55
N SER A 35 4.28 -1.68 1.30
CA SER A 35 3.13 -0.77 1.53
C SER A 35 3.31 0.63 0.96
N ILE A 36 2.24 1.13 0.36
CA ILE A 36 2.14 2.46 -0.26
C ILE A 36 1.10 3.25 0.50
N LYS A 37 1.47 4.44 0.95
CA LYS A 37 0.58 5.32 1.72
C LYS A 37 -0.09 6.32 0.80
N VAL A 38 -1.42 6.39 0.87
CA VAL A 38 -2.23 7.38 0.13
C VAL A 38 -2.98 8.30 1.10
N PRO A 39 -3.31 9.55 0.69
CA PRO A 39 -4.04 10.47 1.54
C PRO A 39 -5.36 9.89 2.05
N HIS A 40 -5.74 10.24 3.27
CA HIS A 40 -7.06 9.89 3.77
C HIS A 40 -8.18 10.60 3.00
N ARG A 41 -9.39 10.03 3.03
CA ARG A 41 -10.60 10.49 2.30
C ARG A 41 -10.63 10.18 0.80
N VAL A 42 -9.97 9.10 0.37
CA VAL A 42 -10.09 8.55 -0.99
C VAL A 42 -11.56 8.37 -1.42
N ALA A 43 -12.44 7.94 -0.51
CA ALA A 43 -13.87 7.76 -0.79
C ALA A 43 -14.65 9.06 -1.09
N GLN A 44 -14.06 10.23 -0.86
CA GLN A 44 -14.65 11.54 -1.15
C GLN A 44 -14.09 12.16 -2.44
N MET A 45 -13.08 11.55 -3.05
CA MET A 45 -12.51 12.01 -4.32
C MET A 45 -13.48 11.68 -5.46
N ASP A 46 -13.50 12.53 -6.47
CA ASP A 46 -14.14 12.19 -7.75
C ASP A 46 -13.24 11.27 -8.60
N ASP A 47 -13.76 10.81 -9.72
CA ASP A 47 -13.06 9.88 -10.62
C ASP A 47 -11.76 10.47 -11.19
N ASP A 48 -11.70 11.78 -11.41
CA ASP A 48 -10.51 12.43 -11.98
C ASP A 48 -9.41 12.56 -10.93
N ASP A 49 -9.76 12.89 -9.69
CA ASP A 49 -8.83 12.95 -8.58
C ASP A 49 -8.36 11.55 -8.17
N LEU A 50 -9.23 10.53 -8.23
CA LEU A 50 -8.84 9.13 -8.07
C LEU A 50 -7.85 8.67 -9.15
N ARG A 51 -8.07 9.07 -10.40
CA ARG A 51 -7.16 8.74 -11.50
C ARG A 51 -5.78 9.38 -11.28
N LYS A 52 -5.73 10.66 -10.92
CA LYS A 52 -4.46 11.35 -10.59
C LYS A 52 -3.75 10.68 -9.41
N LEU A 53 -4.51 10.28 -8.37
CA LEU A 53 -3.93 9.58 -7.23
C LEU A 53 -3.35 8.23 -7.66
N ALA A 54 -4.07 7.45 -8.47
CA ALA A 54 -3.58 6.17 -8.99
C ALA A 54 -2.32 6.36 -9.83
N ASP A 55 -2.31 7.35 -10.73
CA ASP A 55 -1.14 7.67 -11.56
C ASP A 55 0.06 8.08 -10.69
N SER A 56 -0.17 8.77 -9.57
CA SER A 56 0.91 9.24 -8.69
C SER A 56 1.63 8.12 -7.92
N ILE A 57 1.00 6.96 -7.75
CA ILE A 57 1.56 5.84 -6.97
C ILE A 57 2.01 4.66 -7.82
N ILE A 58 1.84 4.71 -9.15
CA ILE A 58 2.03 3.54 -10.00
C ILE A 58 3.47 3.05 -10.04
N ASP A 59 4.44 3.97 -10.06
CA ASP A 59 5.87 3.63 -10.06
C ASP A 59 6.28 2.98 -8.73
N GLU A 60 5.76 3.49 -7.60
CA GLU A 60 5.99 2.91 -6.28
C GLU A 60 5.36 1.51 -6.18
N ALA A 61 4.15 1.34 -6.73
CA ALA A 61 3.48 0.04 -6.79
C ALA A 61 4.27 -0.98 -7.62
N ILE A 62 4.79 -0.58 -8.77
CA ILE A 62 5.62 -1.44 -9.59
C ILE A 62 6.90 -1.81 -8.82
N ALA A 63 7.54 -0.87 -8.15
CA ALA A 63 8.74 -1.12 -7.35
C ALA A 63 8.50 -2.18 -6.26
N CYS A 64 7.35 -2.13 -5.57
CA CYS A 64 6.98 -3.16 -4.59
C CYS A 64 6.76 -4.54 -5.21
N LEU A 65 6.28 -4.62 -6.46
CA LEU A 65 5.92 -5.89 -7.12
C LEU A 65 7.11 -6.60 -7.79
N ILE A 66 8.22 -5.90 -8.00
CA ILE A 66 9.43 -6.44 -8.63
C ILE A 66 10.61 -6.61 -7.65
N ALA A 67 10.41 -6.23 -6.38
CA ALA A 67 11.40 -6.30 -5.31
C ALA A 67 11.65 -7.74 -4.82
#